data_AF-A0A930A9J7-F1
#
_entry.id   AF-A0A930A9J7-F1
#
_cell.length_a   1.000
_cell.length_b   1.000
_cell.length_c   1.000
_cell.angle_alpha   90.00
_cell.angle_beta   90.00
_cell.angle_gamma   90.00
#
_symmetry.space_group_name_H-M   'P 1'
#
loop_
_entity.id
_entity.type
_entity.pdbx_description
1 polymer ?
#
loop_
_entity_poly.entity_id
_entity_poly.type
_entity_poly.pdbx_seq_one_letter_code
_entity_poly.pdbx_strand_id
1 'polypeptide(L)'
;MMKIIKEKLNIRRAVWFLLISAMFLLFYAPHLSFDVHMKKGIQGTVVVSNFNTDRGEEIFANYNYNSHKTWLDAQPSWEVIHLSNIPIVTNSLRLGFNNVKTDIAISKIDVSFGPFKLAEYTPESISNKIIASQGMVINTNENTINLTVNGVEGWLQLETQEYLPKAAWVAVYLSILVLSWIIAYLIDKKITWAKHVPENEMMLIAAPIWCFFMSEICTGNYYYINLMNRFYNVAIYIILYKVLYLIFRRLPISVLISN
;
A
#
# COMPACT_ATOMS: atom_id res chain seq x y z
N MET A 1 -39.77 0.19 -11.43
CA MET A 1 -38.47 0.60 -10.82
C MET A 1 -38.11 -0.25 -9.59
N MET A 2 -38.99 -0.37 -8.58
CA MET A 2 -38.73 -1.15 -7.35
C MET A 2 -38.54 -2.67 -7.56
N LYS A 3 -39.24 -3.26 -8.55
CA LYS A 3 -39.08 -4.68 -8.93
C LYS A 3 -37.71 -4.96 -9.58
N ILE A 4 -37.25 -4.05 -10.45
CA ILE A 4 -35.92 -4.10 -11.07
C ILE A 4 -34.82 -3.88 -10.02
N ILE A 5 -35.03 -2.99 -9.05
CA ILE A 5 -34.10 -2.80 -7.93
C ILE A 5 -34.04 -4.05 -7.05
N LYS A 6 -35.18 -4.68 -6.72
CA LYS A 6 -35.23 -5.95 -5.97
C LYS A 6 -34.58 -7.12 -6.72
N GLU A 7 -34.72 -7.21 -8.04
CA GLU A 7 -34.02 -8.21 -8.86
C GLU A 7 -32.53 -7.93 -9.02
N LYS A 8 -32.11 -6.65 -8.98
CA LYS A 8 -30.71 -6.23 -9.09
C LYS A 8 -29.95 -6.27 -7.76
N LEU A 9 -30.61 -6.02 -6.63
CA LEU A 9 -30.10 -6.17 -5.26
C LEU A 9 -30.57 -7.51 -4.68
N ASN A 10 -30.02 -8.58 -5.24
CA ASN A 10 -30.10 -9.90 -4.62
C ASN A 10 -29.18 -9.92 -3.38
N ILE A 11 -29.71 -10.26 -2.20
CA ILE A 11 -28.93 -10.34 -0.95
C ILE A 11 -27.67 -11.19 -1.16
N ARG A 12 -27.80 -12.30 -1.89
CA ARG A 12 -26.67 -13.17 -2.20
C ARG A 12 -25.56 -12.45 -2.99
N ARG A 13 -25.95 -11.65 -3.98
CA ARG A 13 -25.00 -10.85 -4.78
C ARG A 13 -24.31 -9.80 -3.90
N ALA A 14 -25.05 -9.16 -3.01
CA ALA A 14 -24.47 -8.21 -2.06
C ALA A 14 -23.44 -8.88 -1.14
N VAL A 15 -23.73 -10.09 -0.64
CA VAL A 15 -22.80 -10.86 0.19
C VAL A 15 -21.54 -11.28 -0.58
N TRP A 16 -21.68 -11.75 -1.82
CA TRP A 16 -20.53 -12.02 -2.69
C TRP A 16 -19.71 -10.77 -2.99
N PHE A 17 -20.38 -9.65 -3.27
CA PHE A 17 -19.72 -8.37 -3.47
C PHE A 17 -18.88 -7.97 -2.24
N LEU A 18 -19.45 -8.07 -1.04
CA LEU A 18 -18.75 -7.76 0.21
C LEU A 18 -17.55 -8.67 0.42
N LEU A 19 -17.67 -9.97 0.15
CA LEU A 19 -16.55 -10.92 0.28
C LEU A 19 -15.43 -10.64 -0.72
N ILE A 20 -15.78 -10.43 -2.00
CA ILE A 20 -14.79 -10.20 -3.07
C ILE A 20 -14.07 -8.87 -2.85
N SER A 21 -14.80 -7.82 -2.53
CA SER A 21 -14.21 -6.52 -2.21
C SER A 21 -13.34 -6.61 -0.97
N ALA A 22 -13.78 -7.26 0.10
CA ALA A 22 -12.96 -7.54 1.27
C ALA A 22 -11.65 -8.25 0.91
N MET A 23 -11.70 -9.26 0.04
CA MET A 23 -10.50 -9.94 -0.43
C MET A 23 -9.58 -8.99 -1.20
N PHE A 24 -10.08 -8.24 -2.19
CA PHE A 24 -9.25 -7.25 -2.88
C PHE A 24 -8.58 -6.28 -1.91
N LEU A 25 -9.31 -5.77 -0.92
CA LEU A 25 -8.80 -4.87 0.10
C LEU A 25 -7.87 -5.55 1.11
N LEU A 26 -7.84 -6.88 1.20
CA LEU A 26 -6.85 -7.58 2.00
C LEU A 26 -5.53 -7.74 1.22
N PHE A 27 -5.64 -8.17 -0.04
CA PHE A 27 -4.50 -8.50 -0.89
C PHE A 27 -3.83 -7.26 -1.50
N TYR A 28 -4.58 -6.19 -1.75
CA TYR A 28 -4.10 -5.03 -2.49
C TYR A 28 -4.16 -3.76 -1.63
N ALA A 29 -2.98 -3.22 -1.34
CA ALA A 29 -2.85 -1.80 -1.04
C ALA A 29 -2.21 -1.06 -2.22
N PRO A 30 -2.79 0.08 -2.63
CA PRO A 30 -2.12 1.02 -3.51
C PRO A 30 -0.74 1.40 -2.95
N HIS A 31 0.28 1.32 -3.80
CA HIS A 31 1.66 1.65 -3.46
C HIS A 31 2.33 2.33 -4.65
N LEU A 32 3.32 3.15 -4.35
CA LEU A 32 4.21 3.77 -5.32
C LEU A 32 5.38 2.84 -5.62
N SER A 33 5.96 3.03 -6.80
CA SER A 33 7.29 2.54 -7.14
C SER A 33 8.27 3.70 -7.23
N PHE A 34 9.51 3.43 -6.84
CA PHE A 34 10.62 4.36 -6.89
C PHE A 34 11.76 3.71 -7.66
N ASP A 35 12.02 4.26 -8.85
CA ASP A 35 12.97 3.72 -9.80
C ASP A 35 14.19 4.63 -9.85
N VAL A 36 15.34 4.09 -9.44
CA VAL A 36 16.62 4.80 -9.53
C VAL A 36 17.36 4.30 -10.77
N HIS A 37 17.45 5.14 -11.78
CA HIS A 37 18.16 4.81 -13.02
C HIS A 37 19.65 5.09 -12.84
N MET A 38 20.46 4.05 -12.95
CA MET A 38 21.89 4.09 -12.68
C MET A 38 22.65 4.32 -13.99
N LYS A 39 23.67 5.19 -13.95
CA LYS A 39 24.73 5.23 -14.96
C LYS A 39 25.89 4.31 -14.64
N LYS A 40 26.06 4.03 -13.35
CA LYS A 40 27.07 3.12 -12.82
C LYS A 40 26.38 2.30 -11.73
N GLY A 41 26.32 0.99 -11.92
CA GLY A 41 25.78 0.10 -10.89
C GLY A 41 26.64 0.12 -9.64
N ILE A 42 26.03 -0.21 -8.50
CA ILE A 42 26.63 -0.12 -7.18
C ILE A 42 26.51 -1.44 -6.45
N GLN A 43 27.40 -1.66 -5.48
CA GLN A 43 27.29 -2.74 -4.51
C GLN A 43 27.06 -2.15 -3.12
N GLY A 44 25.96 -2.54 -2.49
CA GLY A 44 25.55 -2.08 -1.17
C GLY A 44 24.03 -2.11 -1.03
N THR A 45 23.52 -1.60 0.08
CA THR A 45 22.09 -1.59 0.36
C THR A 45 21.50 -0.22 0.06
N VAL A 46 20.46 -0.18 -0.76
CA VAL A 46 19.65 1.02 -0.99
C VAL A 46 18.42 0.94 -0.11
N VAL A 47 18.10 2.05 0.55
CA VAL A 47 16.88 2.15 1.36
C VAL A 47 16.07 3.33 0.90
N VAL A 48 14.76 3.14 0.72
CA VAL A 48 13.81 4.25 0.60
C VAL A 48 12.93 4.25 1.83
N SER A 49 12.98 5.37 2.54
CA SER A 49 12.22 5.61 3.76
C SER A 49 11.11 6.62 3.50
N ASN A 50 9.94 6.35 4.05
CA ASN A 50 8.85 7.32 4.06
C ASN A 50 9.07 8.29 5.21
N PHE A 51 9.05 9.58 4.90
CA PHE A 51 9.23 10.63 5.89
C PHE A 51 8.00 11.52 5.90
N ASN A 52 7.41 11.78 7.07
CA ASN A 52 6.31 12.74 7.18
C ASN A 52 6.88 14.05 7.68
N THR A 53 7.00 14.99 6.76
CA THR A 53 7.52 16.33 7.05
C THR A 53 6.60 17.17 7.93
N ASP A 54 5.29 16.89 7.98
CA ASP A 54 4.36 17.58 8.89
C ASP A 54 4.66 17.27 10.38
N ARG A 55 5.38 16.17 10.65
CA ARG A 55 5.76 15.73 12.00
C ARG A 55 7.26 15.82 12.28
N GLY A 56 8.09 16.15 11.29
CA GLY A 56 9.54 16.26 11.44
C GLY A 56 10.26 14.94 11.78
N GLU A 57 9.57 13.80 11.65
CA GLU A 57 10.07 12.49 12.03
C GLU A 57 9.90 11.48 10.89
N GLU A 58 10.78 10.48 10.89
CA GLU A 58 10.56 9.29 10.07
C GLU A 58 9.25 8.63 10.52
N ILE A 59 8.32 8.41 9.59
CA ILE A 59 6.99 7.94 9.95
C ILE A 59 7.17 6.57 10.63
N PHE A 60 6.74 6.49 11.89
CA PHE A 60 6.67 5.24 12.64
C PHE A 60 8.01 4.58 13.02
N ALA A 61 9.10 5.32 13.20
CA ALA A 61 10.32 4.73 13.81
C ALA A 61 10.05 3.99 15.15
N ASN A 62 8.97 4.39 15.85
CA ASN A 62 8.51 3.79 17.11
C ASN A 62 7.40 2.72 16.97
N TYR A 63 6.80 2.53 15.79
CA TYR A 63 5.77 1.50 15.58
C TYR A 63 6.33 0.44 14.64
N ASN A 64 6.32 -0.83 15.07
CA ASN A 64 6.84 -2.02 14.38
C ASN A 64 6.12 -2.35 13.04
N TYR A 65 5.85 -1.36 12.20
CA TYR A 65 5.29 -1.51 10.87
C TYR A 65 6.42 -1.71 9.87
N ASN A 66 6.56 -2.93 9.37
CA ASN A 66 7.70 -3.37 8.55
C ASN A 66 7.80 -2.72 7.15
N SER A 67 6.91 -1.81 6.74
CA SER A 67 6.91 -1.23 5.38
C SER A 67 7.08 0.29 5.34
N HIS A 68 7.57 0.93 6.41
CA HIS A 68 7.98 2.34 6.36
C HIS A 68 9.33 2.53 5.64
N LYS A 69 10.14 1.47 5.56
CA LYS A 69 11.38 1.36 4.78
C LYS A 69 11.29 0.22 3.78
N THR A 70 11.73 0.47 2.56
CA THR A 70 12.01 -0.58 1.58
C THR A 70 13.51 -0.70 1.43
N TRP A 71 14.06 -1.87 1.78
CA TRP A 71 15.48 -2.19 1.67
C TRP A 71 15.70 -3.07 0.45
N LEU A 72 16.78 -2.80 -0.29
CA LEU A 72 17.18 -3.60 -1.43
C LEU A 72 18.70 -3.64 -1.56
N ASP A 73 19.26 -4.84 -1.56
CA ASP A 73 20.68 -5.04 -1.84
C ASP A 73 20.94 -4.94 -3.35
N ALA A 74 21.54 -3.83 -3.75
CA ALA A 74 21.81 -3.51 -5.14
C ALA A 74 22.99 -4.32 -5.68
N GLN A 75 22.90 -4.71 -6.94
CA GLN A 75 23.95 -5.42 -7.66
C GLN A 75 24.65 -4.48 -8.67
N PRO A 76 25.98 -4.62 -8.88
CA PRO A 76 26.73 -3.78 -9.82
C PRO A 76 26.26 -3.84 -11.28
N SER A 77 25.55 -4.89 -11.68
CA SER A 77 25.04 -5.06 -13.05
C SER A 77 23.70 -4.37 -13.29
N TRP A 78 23.06 -3.80 -12.26
CA TRP A 78 21.74 -3.21 -12.40
C TRP A 78 21.79 -1.81 -13.00
N GLU A 79 21.09 -1.64 -14.12
CA GLU A 79 20.86 -0.33 -14.75
C GLU A 79 19.72 0.44 -14.08
N VAL A 80 18.80 -0.26 -13.42
CA VAL A 80 17.68 0.33 -12.68
C VAL A 80 17.50 -0.40 -11.37
N ILE A 81 17.41 0.35 -10.28
CA ILE A 81 17.07 -0.15 -8.95
C ILE A 81 15.59 0.14 -8.72
N HIS A 82 14.76 -0.91 -8.79
CA HIS A 82 13.32 -0.82 -8.63
C HIS A 82 12.91 -1.10 -7.18
N LEU A 83 12.44 -0.08 -6.47
CA LEU A 83 11.91 -0.20 -5.11
C LEU A 83 10.38 -0.11 -5.17
N SER A 84 9.70 -1.24 -4.93
CA SER A 84 8.25 -1.34 -4.88
C SER A 84 7.72 -1.32 -3.43
N ASN A 85 6.40 -1.20 -3.29
CA ASN A 85 5.68 -1.20 -2.01
C ASN A 85 5.88 0.04 -1.15
N ILE A 86 6.13 1.20 -1.76
CA ILE A 86 6.17 2.47 -1.04
C ILE A 86 4.72 2.91 -0.75
N PRO A 87 4.32 3.18 0.51
CA PRO A 87 2.99 3.66 0.86
C PRO A 87 2.55 4.88 0.06
N ILE A 88 1.32 4.85 -0.50
CA ILE A 88 0.78 5.94 -1.33
C ILE A 88 0.54 7.26 -0.58
N VAL A 89 0.44 7.18 0.75
CA VAL A 89 0.16 8.32 1.62
C VAL A 89 1.42 9.07 2.07
N THR A 90 2.58 8.67 1.55
CA THR A 90 3.85 9.34 1.81
C THR A 90 3.90 10.69 1.12
N ASN A 91 4.31 11.72 1.87
CA ASN A 91 4.46 13.07 1.35
C ASN A 91 5.94 13.41 1.11
N SER A 92 6.91 12.79 1.79
CA SER A 92 8.34 12.93 1.51
C SER A 92 9.04 11.57 1.46
N LEU A 93 9.99 11.45 0.54
CA LEU A 93 10.82 10.26 0.38
C LEU A 93 12.27 10.57 0.74
N ARG A 94 12.88 9.69 1.53
CA ARG A 94 14.30 9.72 1.83
C ARG A 94 14.97 8.53 1.15
N LEU A 95 15.95 8.82 0.30
CA LEU A 95 16.79 7.82 -0.37
C LEU A 95 18.10 7.71 0.41
N GLY A 96 18.38 6.53 0.94
CA GLY A 96 19.59 6.20 1.68
C GLY A 96 20.41 5.12 0.99
N PHE A 97 21.72 5.15 1.26
CA PHE A 97 22.72 4.22 0.77
C PHE A 97 23.60 3.76 1.93
N ASN A 98 23.64 2.45 2.14
CA ASN A 98 24.36 1.82 3.24
C ASN A 98 25.40 0.84 2.70
N ASN A 99 26.60 0.85 3.28
CA ASN A 99 27.72 0.00 2.91
C ASN A 99 28.12 0.09 1.42
N VAL A 100 27.88 1.23 0.78
CA VAL A 100 28.26 1.46 -0.61
C VAL A 100 29.72 1.89 -0.67
N LYS A 101 30.56 1.08 -1.33
CA LYS A 101 32.02 1.28 -1.39
C LYS A 101 32.49 2.10 -2.58
N THR A 102 31.58 2.49 -3.47
CA THR A 102 31.90 3.13 -4.75
C THR A 102 31.06 4.37 -4.95
N ASP A 103 31.58 5.36 -5.67
CA ASP A 103 30.77 6.50 -6.12
C ASP A 103 29.56 6.03 -6.91
N ILE A 104 28.42 6.65 -6.61
CA ILE A 104 27.11 6.36 -7.17
C ILE A 104 26.84 7.39 -8.27
N ALA A 105 26.46 6.92 -9.45
CA ALA A 105 26.09 7.79 -10.56
C ALA A 105 24.67 7.45 -11.00
N ILE A 106 23.75 8.39 -10.80
CA ILE A 106 22.32 8.27 -11.14
C ILE A 106 22.03 9.16 -12.34
N SER A 107 21.30 8.64 -13.34
CA SER A 107 20.83 9.45 -14.46
C SER A 107 19.55 10.20 -14.09
N LYS A 108 18.60 9.52 -13.47
CA LYS A 108 17.32 10.09 -13.01
C LYS A 108 16.65 9.19 -11.98
N ILE A 109 15.64 9.74 -11.31
CA ILE A 109 14.79 9.03 -10.37
C ILE A 109 13.34 9.21 -10.80
N ASP A 110 12.62 8.11 -11.02
CA ASP A 110 11.20 8.12 -11.38
C ASP A 110 10.35 7.67 -10.19
N VAL A 111 9.27 8.39 -9.89
CA VAL A 111 8.23 7.98 -8.93
C VAL A 111 6.96 7.69 -9.70
N SER A 112 6.42 6.48 -9.56
CA SER A 112 5.27 6.04 -10.35
C SER A 112 4.20 5.36 -9.50
N PHE A 113 2.97 5.36 -10.01
CA PHE A 113 1.86 4.56 -9.49
C PHE A 113 1.35 3.64 -10.61
N GLY A 114 1.68 2.35 -10.52
CA GLY A 114 1.42 1.41 -11.61
C GLY A 114 2.07 1.89 -12.91
N PRO A 115 1.33 2.00 -14.03
CA PRO A 115 1.88 2.47 -15.30
C PRO A 115 2.03 4.00 -15.39
N PHE A 116 1.57 4.76 -14.38
CA PHE A 116 1.54 6.22 -14.43
C PHE A 116 2.76 6.80 -13.72
N LYS A 117 3.57 7.57 -14.46
CA LYS A 117 4.65 8.36 -13.90
C LYS A 117 4.07 9.59 -13.19
N LEU A 118 4.44 9.79 -11.92
CA LEU A 118 3.96 10.89 -11.08
C LEU A 118 5.00 12.01 -10.97
N ALA A 119 6.27 11.64 -10.82
CA ALA A 119 7.37 12.59 -10.74
C ALA A 119 8.63 12.01 -11.42
N GLU A 120 9.44 12.89 -11.97
CA GLU A 120 10.76 12.59 -12.52
C GLU A 120 11.76 13.61 -11.96
N TYR A 121 12.83 13.11 -11.33
CA TYR A 121 13.92 13.90 -10.83
C TYR A 121 15.15 13.68 -11.70
N THR A 122 15.45 14.69 -12.51
CA THR A 122 16.64 14.80 -13.35
C THR A 122 17.77 15.52 -12.61
N PRO A 123 19.02 15.50 -13.12
CA PRO A 123 20.13 16.23 -12.50
C PRO A 123 19.85 17.73 -12.34
N GLU A 124 19.09 18.33 -13.26
CA GLU A 124 18.72 19.74 -13.23
C GLU A 124 17.66 20.07 -12.18
N SER A 125 16.73 19.14 -11.94
CA SER A 125 15.57 19.38 -11.06
C SER A 125 15.80 18.92 -9.63
N ILE A 126 16.63 17.89 -9.41
CA ILE A 126 16.80 17.29 -8.08
C ILE A 126 17.44 18.25 -7.09
N SER A 127 18.35 19.13 -7.53
CA SER A 127 19.08 20.05 -6.65
C SER A 127 18.15 20.98 -5.88
N ASN A 128 17.07 21.44 -6.53
CA ASN A 128 16.05 22.28 -5.92
C ASN A 128 15.01 21.49 -5.11
N LYS A 129 15.09 20.17 -5.14
CA LYS A 129 14.16 19.24 -4.48
C LYS A 129 14.81 18.52 -3.31
N ILE A 130 16.09 18.70 -3.02
CA ILE A 130 16.73 18.13 -1.84
C ILE A 130 16.51 19.08 -0.65
N ILE A 131 15.84 18.60 0.39
CA ILE A 131 15.56 19.39 1.60
C ILE A 131 16.56 19.12 2.73
N ALA A 132 17.16 17.93 2.74
CA ALA A 132 18.17 17.55 3.71
C ALA A 132 19.05 16.44 3.17
N SER A 133 20.29 16.37 3.65
CA SER A 133 21.18 15.23 3.43
C SER A 133 22.13 15.07 4.62
N GLN A 134 22.60 13.84 4.83
CA GLN A 134 23.60 13.52 5.86
C GLN A 134 24.51 12.41 5.34
N GLY A 135 25.80 12.49 5.69
CA GLY A 135 26.76 11.44 5.35
C GLY A 135 26.96 11.24 3.84
N MET A 136 26.56 12.22 3.01
CA MET A 136 26.61 12.09 1.56
C MET A 136 26.92 13.44 0.91
N VAL A 137 27.87 13.43 -0.02
CA VAL A 137 28.16 14.56 -0.90
C VAL A 137 27.37 14.38 -2.19
N ILE A 138 26.67 15.42 -2.61
CA ILE A 138 25.77 15.42 -3.76
C ILE A 138 26.28 16.45 -4.76
N ASN A 139 26.64 15.99 -5.96
CA ASN A 139 27.07 16.86 -7.05
C ASN A 139 26.24 16.55 -8.30
N THR A 140 25.62 17.58 -8.87
CA THR A 140 24.83 17.46 -10.11
C THR A 140 25.59 18.08 -11.27
N ASN A 141 25.81 17.28 -12.31
CA ASN A 141 26.35 17.73 -13.60
C ASN A 141 25.26 17.59 -14.68
N GLU A 142 25.46 18.17 -15.87
CA GLU A 142 24.45 18.25 -16.96
C GLU A 142 23.70 16.93 -17.23
N ASN A 143 24.32 15.78 -17.03
CA ASN A 143 23.69 14.48 -17.31
C ASN A 143 23.67 13.49 -16.13
N THR A 144 24.20 13.83 -14.96
CA THR A 144 24.39 12.84 -13.88
C THR A 144 24.28 13.46 -12.49
N ILE A 145 23.63 12.75 -11.59
CA ILE A 145 23.62 12.99 -10.15
C ILE A 145 24.70 12.07 -9.55
N ASN A 146 25.81 12.67 -9.13
CA ASN A 146 26.91 11.96 -8.49
C ASN A 146 26.73 12.03 -6.98
N LEU A 147 26.71 10.86 -6.33
CA LEU A 147 26.62 10.75 -4.87
C LEU A 147 27.85 10.00 -4.34
N THR A 148 28.49 10.57 -3.34
CA THR A 148 29.61 9.94 -2.63
C THR A 148 29.23 9.83 -1.16
N VAL A 149 29.17 8.59 -0.64
CA VAL A 149 28.84 8.31 0.76
C VAL A 149 30.09 8.48 1.62
N ASN A 150 30.00 9.31 2.65
CA ASN A 150 31.06 9.56 3.62
C ASN A 150 30.90 8.59 4.79
N GLY A 151 31.59 7.43 4.73
CA GLY A 151 31.57 6.43 5.78
C GLY A 151 30.68 5.22 5.46
N VAL A 152 29.85 4.80 6.42
CA VAL A 152 29.06 3.56 6.32
C VAL A 152 27.66 3.80 5.76
N GLU A 153 27.08 4.99 5.99
CA GLU A 153 25.71 5.35 5.62
C GLU A 153 25.65 6.81 5.18
N GLY A 154 24.83 7.07 4.15
CA GLY A 154 24.50 8.41 3.70
C GLY A 154 23.09 8.45 3.11
N TRP A 155 22.39 9.56 3.30
CA TRP A 155 21.02 9.74 2.80
C TRP A 155 20.76 11.14 2.28
N LEU A 156 19.83 11.24 1.33
CA LEU A 156 19.21 12.48 0.87
C LEU A 156 17.70 12.38 1.05
N GLN A 157 17.07 13.51 1.36
CA GLN A 157 15.63 13.62 1.50
C GLN A 157 15.09 14.57 0.46
N LEU A 158 14.06 14.11 -0.26
CA LEU A 158 13.36 14.87 -1.28
C LEU A 158 12.23 15.71 -0.66
N GLU A 159 11.98 16.85 -1.28
CA GLU A 159 10.93 17.80 -0.90
C GLU A 159 9.58 17.11 -0.84
N THR A 160 8.77 17.58 0.10
CA THR A 160 7.43 17.05 0.31
C THR A 160 6.52 17.35 -0.87
N GLN A 161 5.98 16.31 -1.49
CA GLN A 161 4.97 16.42 -2.54
C GLN A 161 3.87 15.38 -2.30
N GLU A 162 2.62 15.82 -2.42
CA GLU A 162 1.50 14.88 -2.53
C GLU A 162 1.59 14.24 -3.92
N TYR A 163 2.36 13.15 -4.04
CA TYR A 163 2.59 12.46 -5.31
C TYR A 163 1.29 12.02 -5.99
N LEU A 164 0.24 11.75 -5.21
CA LEU A 164 -1.03 11.34 -5.74
C LEU A 164 -2.18 11.99 -4.95
N PRO A 165 -3.05 12.78 -5.59
CA PRO A 165 -4.14 13.46 -4.90
C PRO A 165 -5.10 12.48 -4.22
N LYS A 166 -5.63 12.84 -3.05
CA LYS A 166 -6.67 12.05 -2.33
C LYS A 166 -7.83 11.60 -3.23
N ALA A 167 -8.27 12.44 -4.17
CA ALA A 167 -9.34 12.10 -5.12
C ALA A 167 -8.98 10.89 -6.00
N ALA A 168 -7.71 10.75 -6.38
CA ALA A 168 -7.24 9.62 -7.16
C ALA A 168 -7.14 8.34 -6.30
N TRP A 169 -6.87 8.44 -4.99
CA TRP A 169 -6.98 7.28 -4.07
C TRP A 169 -8.40 6.75 -4.04
N VAL A 170 -9.36 7.66 -3.88
CA VAL A 170 -10.79 7.31 -3.87
C VAL A 170 -11.20 6.65 -5.19
N ALA A 171 -10.73 7.16 -6.33
CA ALA A 171 -11.00 6.56 -7.63
C ALA A 171 -10.47 5.12 -7.75
N VAL A 172 -9.27 4.84 -7.23
CA VAL A 172 -8.71 3.47 -7.20
C VAL A 172 -9.62 2.55 -6.39
N TYR A 173 -10.02 2.93 -5.17
CA TYR A 173 -10.92 2.10 -4.37
C TYR A 173 -12.32 1.94 -4.98
N LEU A 174 -12.87 3.00 -5.57
CA LEU A 174 -14.14 2.91 -6.30
C LEU A 174 -14.05 1.93 -7.47
N SER A 175 -12.93 1.91 -8.21
CA SER A 175 -12.74 0.96 -9.31
C SER A 175 -12.67 -0.49 -8.81
N ILE A 176 -12.04 -0.74 -7.65
CA ILE A 176 -12.06 -2.05 -6.97
C ILE A 176 -13.49 -2.46 -6.60
N LEU A 177 -14.31 -1.55 -6.07
CA LEU A 177 -15.70 -1.84 -5.73
C LEU A 177 -16.53 -2.16 -6.98
N VAL A 178 -16.39 -1.38 -8.05
CA VAL A 178 -17.07 -1.65 -9.33
C VAL A 178 -16.67 -3.02 -9.89
N LEU A 179 -15.37 -3.33 -9.89
CA LEU A 179 -14.86 -4.62 -10.34
C LEU A 179 -15.40 -5.77 -9.47
N SER A 180 -15.39 -5.60 -8.15
CA SER A 180 -15.93 -6.58 -7.20
C SER A 180 -17.41 -6.85 -7.45
N TRP A 181 -18.18 -5.81 -7.81
CA TRP A 181 -19.59 -5.96 -8.15
C TRP A 181 -19.79 -6.72 -9.47
N ILE A 182 -18.99 -6.44 -10.49
CA ILE A 182 -19.01 -7.16 -11.77
C ILE A 182 -18.72 -8.65 -11.53
N ILE A 183 -17.69 -8.97 -10.75
CA ILE A 183 -17.34 -10.36 -10.42
C ILE A 183 -18.47 -11.01 -9.62
N ALA A 184 -19.01 -10.35 -8.59
CA ALA A 184 -20.13 -10.88 -7.82
C ALA A 184 -21.36 -11.17 -8.69
N TYR A 185 -21.66 -10.31 -9.65
CA TYR A 185 -22.71 -10.54 -10.63
C TYR A 185 -22.45 -11.79 -11.50
N LEU A 186 -21.21 -11.95 -11.97
CA LEU A 186 -20.81 -13.13 -12.76
C LEU A 186 -20.90 -14.42 -11.94
N ILE A 187 -20.47 -14.40 -10.68
CA ILE A 187 -20.57 -15.55 -9.76
C ILE A 187 -22.04 -15.95 -9.55
N ASP A 188 -22.90 -14.99 -9.19
CA ASP A 188 -24.33 -15.20 -8.95
C ASP A 188 -25.05 -15.79 -10.18
N LYS A 189 -24.70 -15.33 -11.38
CA LYS A 189 -25.36 -15.76 -12.63
C LYS A 189 -24.79 -17.02 -13.25
N LYS A 190 -23.47 -17.21 -13.22
CA LYS A 190 -22.79 -18.25 -14.01
C LYS A 190 -22.28 -19.42 -13.18
N ILE A 191 -22.07 -19.27 -11.87
CA ILE A 191 -21.47 -20.31 -11.04
C ILE A 191 -22.56 -21.01 -10.23
N THR A 192 -22.93 -22.21 -10.66
CA THR A 192 -23.98 -23.02 -10.01
C THR A 192 -23.59 -23.49 -8.61
N TRP A 193 -22.31 -23.76 -8.36
CA TRP A 193 -21.80 -24.09 -7.02
C TRP A 193 -22.04 -22.96 -6.02
N ALA A 194 -21.89 -21.69 -6.43
CA ALA A 194 -22.01 -20.54 -5.54
C ALA A 194 -23.36 -20.52 -4.80
N LYS A 195 -24.42 -20.95 -5.51
CA LYS A 195 -25.50 -21.88 -5.12
C LYS A 195 -25.65 -22.34 -3.67
N HIS A 196 -24.61 -23.01 -3.21
CA HIS A 196 -24.62 -23.89 -2.05
C HIS A 196 -23.83 -23.30 -0.88
N VAL A 197 -23.10 -22.19 -1.10
CA VAL A 197 -22.39 -21.50 -0.03
C VAL A 197 -23.39 -20.66 0.77
N PRO A 198 -23.56 -20.90 2.08
CA PRO A 198 -24.46 -20.14 2.92
C PRO A 198 -24.03 -18.67 3.03
N GLU A 199 -24.97 -17.76 2.91
CA GLU A 199 -24.74 -16.31 3.01
C GLU A 199 -24.14 -15.92 4.37
N ASN A 200 -24.59 -16.58 5.43
CA ASN A 200 -24.10 -16.32 6.79
C ASN A 200 -22.60 -16.63 6.94
N GLU A 201 -22.11 -17.74 6.36
CA GLU A 201 -20.68 -18.10 6.42
C GLU A 201 -19.82 -17.09 5.67
N MET A 202 -20.29 -16.61 4.51
CA MET A 202 -19.60 -15.57 3.76
C MET A 202 -19.53 -14.26 4.54
N MET A 203 -20.63 -13.86 5.20
CA MET A 203 -20.68 -12.66 6.02
C MET A 203 -19.76 -12.76 7.26
N LEU A 204 -19.67 -13.93 7.89
CA LEU A 204 -18.76 -14.18 9.01
C LEU A 204 -17.27 -14.05 8.64
N ILE A 205 -16.94 -14.07 7.34
CA ILE A 205 -15.59 -13.83 6.82
C ILE A 205 -15.45 -12.39 6.32
N ALA A 206 -16.41 -11.90 5.52
CA ALA A 206 -16.33 -10.60 4.88
C ALA A 206 -16.40 -9.43 5.86
N ALA A 207 -17.28 -9.50 6.87
CA ALA A 207 -17.48 -8.39 7.82
C ALA A 207 -16.22 -8.08 8.65
N PRO A 208 -15.52 -9.07 9.25
CA PRO A 208 -14.26 -8.82 9.96
C PRO A 208 -13.17 -8.18 9.10
N ILE A 209 -13.05 -8.59 7.83
CA ILE A 209 -12.08 -8.01 6.89
C ILE A 209 -12.40 -6.53 6.64
N TRP A 210 -13.67 -6.22 6.40
CA TRP A 210 -14.13 -4.84 6.22
C TRP A 210 -13.93 -3.99 7.47
N CYS A 211 -14.20 -4.53 8.66
CA CYS A 211 -13.94 -3.84 9.93
C CYS A 211 -12.45 -3.54 10.11
N PHE A 212 -11.57 -4.51 9.85
CA PHE A 212 -10.13 -4.30 9.85
C PHE A 212 -9.74 -3.19 8.88
N PHE A 213 -10.17 -3.29 7.61
CA PHE A 213 -9.86 -2.30 6.59
C PHE A 213 -10.31 -0.89 6.96
N MET A 214 -11.57 -0.72 7.38
CA MET A 214 -12.09 0.60 7.76
C MET A 214 -11.37 1.17 8.98
N SER A 215 -11.10 0.34 10.00
CA SER A 215 -10.36 0.75 11.18
C SER A 215 -8.96 1.24 10.82
N GLU A 216 -8.21 0.46 10.04
CA GLU A 216 -6.84 0.80 9.66
C GLU A 216 -6.75 1.95 8.66
N ILE A 217 -7.77 2.16 7.82
CA ILE A 217 -7.84 3.34 6.95
C ILE A 217 -8.13 4.61 7.76
N CYS A 218 -9.07 4.56 8.71
CA CYS A 218 -9.40 5.71 9.54
C CYS A 218 -8.20 6.17 10.39
N THR A 219 -7.34 5.24 10.80
CA THR A 219 -6.09 5.54 11.51
C THR A 219 -4.93 5.89 10.58
N GLY A 220 -5.08 5.69 9.27
CA GLY A 220 -4.04 5.90 8.26
C GLY A 220 -2.96 4.81 8.23
N ASN A 221 -3.07 3.79 9.08
CA ASN A 221 -2.06 2.74 9.25
C ASN A 221 -2.09 1.68 8.15
N TYR A 222 -3.24 1.48 7.50
CA TYR A 222 -3.46 0.41 6.53
C TYR A 222 -2.33 0.27 5.48
N TYR A 223 -1.81 1.40 4.99
CA TYR A 223 -0.75 1.45 3.97
C TYR A 223 0.64 1.00 4.48
N TYR A 224 0.85 0.97 5.79
CA TYR A 224 2.11 0.63 6.46
C TYR A 224 2.13 -0.80 7.02
N ILE A 225 1.01 -1.52 6.93
CA ILE A 225 0.93 -2.92 7.33
C ILE A 225 1.31 -3.77 6.13
N ASN A 226 2.37 -4.57 6.23
CA ASN A 226 2.72 -5.52 5.18
C ASN A 226 1.63 -6.60 5.01
N LEU A 227 1.64 -7.29 3.86
CA LEU A 227 0.61 -8.26 3.51
C LEU A 227 0.46 -9.39 4.56
N MET A 228 1.57 -9.93 5.07
CA MET A 228 1.55 -11.00 6.08
C MET A 228 0.87 -10.57 7.37
N ASN A 229 1.20 -9.38 7.88
CA ASN A 229 0.60 -8.84 9.10
C ASN A 229 -0.89 -8.53 8.90
N ARG A 230 -1.31 -8.12 7.70
CA ARG A 230 -2.74 -7.99 7.39
C ARG A 230 -3.45 -9.34 7.49
N PHE A 231 -2.87 -10.41 6.95
CA PHE A 231 -3.44 -11.76 7.09
C PHE A 231 -3.56 -12.19 8.53
N TYR A 232 -2.50 -12.01 9.34
CA TYR A 232 -2.54 -12.36 10.76
C TYR A 232 -3.61 -11.57 11.50
N ASN A 233 -3.66 -10.25 11.32
CA ASN A 233 -4.68 -9.41 11.95
C ASN A 233 -6.08 -9.85 11.54
N VAL A 234 -6.35 -9.98 10.25
CA VAL A 234 -7.66 -10.43 9.75
C VAL A 234 -8.03 -11.82 10.28
N ALA A 235 -7.10 -12.77 10.33
CA ALA A 235 -7.37 -14.10 10.85
C ALA A 235 -7.81 -14.05 12.31
N ILE A 236 -7.14 -13.24 13.13
CA ILE A 236 -7.52 -12.99 14.54
C ILE A 236 -8.92 -12.38 14.59
N TYR A 237 -9.19 -11.35 13.79
CA TYR A 237 -10.51 -10.70 13.72
C TYR A 237 -11.63 -11.67 13.32
N ILE A 238 -11.38 -12.55 12.33
CA ILE A 238 -12.36 -13.57 11.91
C ILE A 238 -12.64 -14.54 13.07
N ILE A 239 -11.61 -15.02 13.77
CA ILE A 239 -11.77 -15.95 14.90
C ILE A 239 -12.57 -15.27 16.02
N LEU A 240 -12.17 -14.05 16.42
CA LEU A 240 -12.86 -13.30 17.47
C LEU A 240 -14.32 -13.03 17.11
N TYR A 241 -14.58 -12.60 15.87
CA TYR A 241 -15.94 -12.35 15.41
C TYR A 241 -16.80 -13.61 15.41
N LYS A 242 -16.26 -14.76 14.98
CA LYS A 242 -16.96 -16.05 15.05
C LYS A 242 -17.22 -16.49 16.49
N VAL A 243 -16.27 -16.30 17.40
CA VAL A 243 -16.45 -16.60 18.84
C VAL A 243 -17.55 -15.74 19.43
N LEU A 244 -17.51 -14.43 19.22
CA LEU A 244 -18.56 -13.50 19.67
C LEU A 244 -19.93 -13.89 19.08
N TYR A 245 -20.00 -14.15 17.78
CA TYR A 245 -21.22 -14.60 17.12
C TYR A 245 -21.80 -15.88 17.76
N LEU A 246 -20.96 -16.86 18.08
CA LEU A 246 -21.39 -18.09 18.76
C LEU A 246 -21.91 -17.83 20.18
N ILE A 247 -21.27 -16.93 20.93
CA ILE A 247 -21.71 -16.53 22.27
C ILE A 247 -23.06 -15.81 22.19
N PHE A 248 -23.20 -14.81 21.33
CA PHE A 248 -24.45 -14.04 21.17
C PHE A 248 -25.59 -14.85 20.56
N ARG A 249 -25.30 -15.81 19.67
CA ARG A 249 -26.30 -16.74 19.15
C ARG A 249 -26.86 -17.68 20.23
N ARG A 250 -26.06 -17.99 21.25
CA ARG A 250 -26.48 -18.82 22.41
C ARG A 250 -27.17 -18.01 23.51
N LEU A 251 -27.04 -16.68 23.49
CA LEU A 251 -27.78 -15.79 24.40
C LEU A 251 -29.21 -15.57 23.86
N PRO A 252 -30.23 -15.50 24.73
CA PRO A 252 -31.63 -15.22 24.34
C PRO A 252 -31.85 -13.82 23.75
N ILE A 253 -30.78 -13.05 23.52
CA ILE A 253 -30.80 -11.73 22.89
C ILE A 253 -31.30 -11.81 21.44
N SER A 254 -31.03 -12.91 20.72
CA SER A 254 -31.55 -13.10 19.35
C SER A 254 -33.08 -13.23 19.31
N VAL A 255 -33.71 -13.74 20.38
CA VAL A 255 -35.18 -13.81 20.54
C VAL A 255 -35.77 -12.44 20.95
N LEU A 256 -34.97 -11.56 21.55
CA LEU A 256 -35.40 -10.22 21.97
C LEU A 256 -35.31 -9.15 20.85
N ILE A 257 -34.50 -9.38 19.81
CA ILE A 257 -34.40 -8.47 18.65
C ILE A 257 -35.36 -8.88 17.52
N SER A 258 -35.92 -10.09 17.56
CA SER A 258 -36.84 -10.63 16.55
C SER A 258 -38.31 -10.72 17.00
N ASN A 259 -38.64 -10.15 18.16
CA ASN A 259 -40.02 -9.89 18.61
C ASN A 259 -40.31 -8.39 18.61
#